data_AF-A0A0A1PAI7-F1
#
_entry.id   AF-A0A0A1PAI7-F1
#
_cell.length_a   1.000
_cell.length_b   1.000
_cell.length_c   1.000
_cell.angle_alpha   90.00
_cell.angle_beta   90.00
_cell.angle_gamma   90.00
#
_symmetry.space_group_name_H-M   'P 1'
#
loop_
_entity.id
_entity.type
_entity.pdbx_description
1 polymer ?
#
loop_
_entity_poly.entity_id
_entity_poly.type
_entity_poly.pdbx_seq_one_letter_code
_entity_poly.pdbx_strand_id
1 'polypeptide(L)'
;MRFGFLIYPGVEELDLVGPWEMATMWRAYAGGPECLAVSETGGPTVCAKGLKIAADTDFERCPPLDYLLVPGGFAAFDEMANARLVGFVAAQARSCRHILSVCTGAFILQAAGLLHGRRATTHWKALERLAALPGVTVAEERHVRDGTVWTSAGVSAGMDLTLAFIAAEAGAEAASTVQYNAEYFPDGRVYGTAHRADAASAYFRSLAPST
;
A
#
# COMPACT_ATOMS: atom_id res chain seq x y z
N MET A 1 0.44 16.93 -10.17
CA MET A 1 0.87 15.99 -9.13
C MET A 1 0.97 14.60 -9.71
N ARG A 2 1.90 13.77 -9.22
CA ARG A 2 2.14 12.39 -9.68
C ARG A 2 2.09 11.41 -8.50
N PHE A 3 1.40 10.31 -8.71
CA PHE A 3 1.32 9.19 -7.79
C PHE A 3 1.98 7.96 -8.43
N GLY A 4 3.16 7.59 -7.94
CA GLY A 4 3.85 6.38 -8.37
C GLY A 4 3.36 5.14 -7.64
N PHE A 5 3.29 4.04 -8.36
CA PHE A 5 2.97 2.71 -7.84
C PHE A 5 4.13 1.80 -8.18
N LEU A 6 4.85 1.36 -7.15
CA LEU A 6 6.01 0.49 -7.34
C LEU A 6 5.56 -0.91 -7.77
N ILE A 7 6.17 -1.45 -8.82
CA ILE A 7 5.96 -2.83 -9.26
C ILE A 7 7.31 -3.55 -9.33
N TYR A 8 7.32 -4.81 -8.93
CA TYR A 8 8.49 -5.69 -8.97
C TYR A 8 8.03 -7.15 -9.17
N PRO A 9 8.89 -8.05 -9.67
CA PRO A 9 8.54 -9.46 -9.85
C PRO A 9 7.99 -10.08 -8.56
N GLY A 10 6.81 -10.69 -8.62
CA GLY A 10 6.17 -11.29 -7.45
C GLY A 10 5.48 -10.31 -6.50
N VAL A 11 5.25 -9.06 -6.93
CA VAL A 11 4.32 -8.14 -6.24
C VAL A 11 2.93 -8.75 -6.11
N GLU A 12 2.28 -8.58 -4.97
CA GLU A 12 0.90 -9.04 -4.76
C GLU A 12 -0.08 -8.17 -5.58
N GLU A 13 -0.86 -8.81 -6.46
CA GLU A 13 -1.68 -8.09 -7.44
C GLU A 13 -2.63 -7.08 -6.81
N LEU A 14 -3.36 -7.48 -5.76
CA LEU A 14 -4.40 -6.61 -5.20
C LEU A 14 -3.84 -5.51 -4.29
N ASP A 15 -2.64 -5.72 -3.72
CA ASP A 15 -1.91 -4.67 -3.00
C ASP A 15 -1.57 -3.49 -3.93
N LEU A 16 -1.46 -3.76 -5.24
CA LEU A 16 -1.18 -2.77 -6.27
C LEU A 16 -2.46 -2.29 -6.97
N VAL A 17 -3.24 -3.22 -7.53
CA VAL A 17 -4.39 -2.91 -8.40
C VAL A 17 -5.53 -2.26 -7.62
N GLY A 18 -5.76 -2.65 -6.36
CA GLY A 18 -6.79 -2.04 -5.53
C GLY A 18 -6.52 -0.53 -5.29
N PRO A 19 -5.36 -0.16 -4.75
CA PRO A 19 -4.97 1.24 -4.64
C PRO A 19 -4.89 1.99 -5.96
N TRP A 20 -4.39 1.33 -7.02
CA TRP A 20 -4.34 1.90 -8.37
C TRP A 20 -5.73 2.34 -8.82
N GLU A 21 -6.74 1.46 -8.68
CA GLU A 21 -8.12 1.76 -9.06
C GLU A 21 -8.68 2.98 -8.31
N MET A 22 -8.51 3.04 -6.99
CA MET A 22 -8.98 4.19 -6.21
C MET A 22 -8.28 5.49 -6.62
N ALA A 23 -6.98 5.45 -6.92
CA ALA A 23 -6.22 6.62 -7.31
C ALA A 23 -6.53 7.09 -8.75
N THR A 24 -6.74 6.18 -9.69
CA THR A 24 -7.13 6.55 -11.06
C THR A 24 -8.57 7.03 -11.12
N MET A 25 -9.46 6.52 -10.27
CA MET A 25 -10.80 7.09 -10.06
C MET A 25 -10.74 8.48 -9.43
N TRP A 26 -9.83 8.71 -8.46
CA TRP A 26 -9.59 10.06 -7.94
C TRP A 26 -9.18 11.01 -9.07
N ARG A 27 -8.28 10.56 -9.95
CA ARG A 27 -7.89 11.34 -11.14
C ARG A 27 -9.08 11.64 -12.06
N ALA A 28 -9.89 10.63 -12.37
CA ALA A 28 -10.97 10.74 -13.34
C ALA A 28 -12.14 11.60 -12.84
N TYR A 29 -12.51 11.46 -11.56
CA TYR A 29 -13.77 12.00 -11.04
C TYR A 29 -13.62 13.11 -10.00
N ALA A 30 -12.44 13.25 -9.38
CA ALA A 30 -12.23 14.17 -8.26
C ALA A 30 -10.88 14.91 -8.32
N GLY A 31 -10.34 15.12 -9.53
CA GLY A 31 -9.18 16.00 -9.76
C GLY A 31 -7.84 15.47 -9.24
N GLY A 32 -7.72 14.17 -9.02
CA GLY A 32 -6.52 13.51 -8.50
C GLY A 32 -5.28 13.61 -9.39
N PRO A 33 -4.15 13.05 -8.93
CA PRO A 33 -2.86 13.08 -9.60
C PRO A 33 -2.79 12.12 -10.80
N GLU A 34 -1.82 12.35 -11.69
CA GLU A 34 -1.43 11.36 -12.70
C GLU A 34 -0.84 10.12 -12.01
N CYS A 35 -1.28 8.91 -12.38
CA CYS A 35 -0.79 7.65 -11.81
C CYS A 35 0.24 7.00 -12.74
N LEU A 36 1.34 6.50 -12.18
CA LEU A 36 2.44 5.88 -12.93
C LEU A 36 2.85 4.55 -12.30
N ALA A 37 2.87 3.48 -13.08
CA ALA A 37 3.48 2.21 -12.69
C ALA A 37 5.00 2.31 -12.87
N VAL A 38 5.77 2.05 -11.82
CA VAL A 38 7.23 2.23 -11.82
C VAL A 38 7.90 0.91 -11.47
N SER A 39 8.80 0.42 -12.32
CA SER A 39 9.61 -0.76 -12.02
C SER A 39 11.11 -0.46 -12.08
N GLU A 40 11.94 -1.42 -11.68
CA GLU A 40 13.39 -1.20 -11.67
C GLU A 40 13.98 -0.97 -13.08
N THR A 41 13.46 -1.66 -14.09
CA THR A 41 14.01 -1.66 -15.46
C THR A 41 12.97 -1.36 -16.55
N GLY A 42 11.74 -1.00 -16.19
CA GLY A 42 10.63 -0.84 -17.12
C GLY A 42 10.07 -2.18 -17.61
N GLY A 43 9.17 -2.13 -18.60
CA GLY A 43 8.65 -3.32 -19.28
C GLY A 43 7.64 -4.14 -18.45
N PRO A 44 7.26 -5.35 -18.94
CA PRO A 44 6.28 -6.19 -18.26
C PRO A 44 6.86 -6.86 -17.02
N THR A 45 6.12 -6.76 -15.91
CA THR A 45 6.39 -7.41 -14.63
C THR A 45 5.34 -8.47 -14.36
N VAL A 46 5.77 -9.66 -13.94
CA VAL A 46 4.86 -10.76 -13.54
C VAL A 46 4.61 -10.66 -12.04
N CYS A 47 3.36 -10.49 -11.66
CA CYS A 47 2.89 -10.44 -10.27
C CYS A 47 2.82 -11.85 -9.66
N ALA A 48 2.59 -11.95 -8.35
CA ALA A 48 2.70 -13.18 -7.56
C ALA A 48 1.82 -14.36 -8.06
N LYS A 49 0.69 -14.06 -8.70
CA LYS A 49 -0.33 -15.01 -9.17
C LYS A 49 -0.48 -14.98 -10.70
N GLY A 50 0.49 -14.39 -11.40
CA GLY A 50 0.63 -14.47 -12.85
C GLY A 50 0.03 -13.31 -13.65
N LEU A 51 -0.59 -12.31 -13.00
CA LEU A 51 -0.98 -11.08 -13.70
C LEU A 51 0.26 -10.36 -14.23
N LYS A 52 0.18 -9.82 -15.45
CA LYS A 52 1.28 -9.06 -16.06
C LYS A 52 0.91 -7.59 -16.13
N ILE A 53 1.79 -6.74 -15.62
CA ILE A 53 1.62 -5.28 -15.61
C ILE A 53 2.84 -4.66 -16.28
N ALA A 54 2.61 -3.79 -17.25
CA ALA A 54 3.68 -3.01 -17.88
C ALA A 54 3.96 -1.77 -17.04
N ALA A 55 5.24 -1.50 -16.78
CA ALA A 55 5.65 -0.24 -16.17
C ALA A 55 5.57 0.90 -17.19
N ASP A 56 5.13 2.07 -16.73
CA ASP A 56 5.15 3.33 -17.49
C ASP A 56 6.55 3.95 -17.53
N THR A 57 7.35 3.72 -16.49
CA THR A 57 8.71 4.23 -16.37
C THR A 57 9.59 3.32 -15.51
N ASP A 58 10.89 3.59 -15.49
CA ASP A 58 11.87 2.89 -14.66
C ASP A 58 12.51 3.82 -13.63
N PHE A 59 13.35 3.28 -12.74
CA PHE A 59 13.99 4.08 -11.68
C PHE A 59 14.87 5.21 -12.20
N GLU A 60 15.47 5.06 -13.38
CA GLU A 60 16.38 6.06 -13.95
C GLU A 60 15.61 7.23 -14.58
N ARG A 61 14.44 6.95 -15.16
CA ARG A 61 13.61 7.91 -15.90
C ARG A 61 12.39 8.39 -15.11
N CYS A 62 12.12 7.82 -13.94
CA CYS A 62 11.01 8.22 -13.09
C CYS A 62 11.19 9.68 -12.63
N PRO A 63 10.22 10.57 -12.91
CA PRO A 63 10.28 11.94 -12.40
C PRO A 63 10.11 11.96 -10.87
N PRO A 64 10.37 13.11 -10.21
CA PRO A 64 9.95 13.29 -8.83
C PRO A 64 8.45 13.03 -8.66
N LEU A 65 8.12 12.22 -7.66
CA LEU A 65 6.75 11.87 -7.32
C LEU A 65 6.26 12.74 -6.16
N ASP A 66 4.96 13.05 -6.17
CA ASP A 66 4.29 13.68 -5.02
C ASP A 66 3.89 12.61 -4.00
N TYR A 67 3.43 11.46 -4.50
CA TYR A 67 3.03 10.31 -3.69
C TYR A 67 3.66 9.03 -4.26
N LEU A 68 4.05 8.09 -3.40
CA LEU A 68 4.52 6.78 -3.82
C LEU A 68 3.88 5.69 -2.96
N LEU A 69 3.28 4.69 -3.61
CA LEU A 69 2.75 3.50 -2.97
C LEU A 69 3.68 2.30 -3.23
N VAL A 70 4.06 1.65 -2.14
CA VAL A 70 4.90 0.44 -2.12
C VAL A 70 4.01 -0.76 -1.73
N PRO A 71 3.57 -1.59 -2.69
CA PRO A 71 2.78 -2.78 -2.41
C PRO A 71 3.62 -3.86 -1.71
N GLY A 72 2.97 -4.95 -1.30
CA GLY A 72 3.63 -6.11 -0.69
C GLY A 72 3.71 -7.32 -1.61
N GLY A 73 3.48 -8.50 -1.00
CA GLY A 73 3.78 -9.81 -1.57
C GLY A 73 4.98 -10.46 -0.89
N PHE A 74 5.12 -11.78 -1.04
CA PHE A 74 6.23 -12.52 -0.43
C PHE A 74 7.60 -12.03 -0.93
N ALA A 75 7.67 -11.62 -2.21
CA ALA A 75 8.87 -11.07 -2.82
C ALA A 75 9.38 -9.79 -2.11
N ALA A 76 8.52 -9.07 -1.37
CA ALA A 76 8.95 -7.90 -0.58
C ALA A 76 10.05 -8.23 0.44
N PHE A 77 10.14 -9.48 0.91
CA PHE A 77 11.20 -9.92 1.82
C PHE A 77 12.55 -10.10 1.14
N ASP A 78 12.57 -10.34 -0.17
CA ASP A 78 13.80 -10.36 -0.96
C ASP A 78 14.11 -8.93 -1.44
N GLU A 79 13.10 -8.18 -1.88
CA GLU A 79 13.25 -6.80 -2.36
C GLU A 79 13.68 -5.81 -1.27
N MET A 80 13.42 -6.08 0.01
CA MET A 80 13.98 -5.27 1.10
C MET A 80 15.52 -5.36 1.20
N ALA A 81 16.14 -6.35 0.54
CA ALA A 81 17.60 -6.45 0.39
C ALA A 81 18.10 -5.94 -0.98
N ASN A 82 17.20 -5.58 -1.90
CA ASN A 82 17.55 -5.00 -3.19
C ASN A 82 17.95 -3.54 -3.03
N ALA A 83 19.25 -3.26 -3.07
CA ALA A 83 19.79 -1.91 -2.90
C ALA A 83 19.28 -0.90 -3.95
N ARG A 84 18.95 -1.33 -5.18
CA ARG A 84 18.42 -0.43 -6.21
C ARG A 84 16.99 0.00 -5.89
N LEU A 85 16.12 -0.96 -5.55
CA LEU A 85 14.74 -0.68 -5.18
C LEU A 85 14.65 0.12 -3.88
N VAL A 86 15.34 -0.31 -2.83
CA VAL A 86 15.36 0.41 -1.54
C VAL A 86 15.93 1.82 -1.72
N GLY A 87 17.01 1.97 -2.50
CA GLY A 87 17.60 3.26 -2.83
C GLY A 87 16.65 4.18 -3.60
N PHE A 88 15.89 3.64 -4.55
CA PHE A 88 14.86 4.39 -5.28
C PHE A 88 13.75 4.90 -4.34
N VAL A 89 13.21 4.03 -3.48
CA VAL A 89 12.18 4.41 -2.51
C VAL A 89 12.68 5.50 -1.55
N ALA A 90 13.89 5.33 -0.99
CA ALA A 90 14.50 6.34 -0.12
C ALA A 90 14.75 7.67 -0.85
N ALA A 91 15.17 7.62 -2.12
CA ALA A 91 15.41 8.81 -2.92
C ALA A 91 14.12 9.59 -3.20
N GLN A 92 13.05 8.92 -3.61
CA GLN A 92 11.74 9.53 -3.87
C GLN A 92 11.10 10.08 -2.59
N ALA A 93 11.29 9.40 -1.46
CA ALA A 93 10.78 9.86 -0.17
C ALA A 93 11.31 11.23 0.28
N ARG A 94 12.43 11.71 -0.29
CA ARG A 94 12.94 13.07 -0.01
C ARG A 94 12.11 14.18 -0.66
N SER A 95 11.38 13.86 -1.73
CA SER A 95 10.53 14.83 -2.45
C SER A 95 9.05 14.51 -2.37
N CYS A 96 8.68 13.27 -2.05
CA CYS A 96 7.29 12.90 -1.86
C CYS A 96 6.69 13.66 -0.67
N ARG A 97 5.46 14.13 -0.84
CA ARG A 97 4.61 14.61 0.24
C ARG A 97 4.20 13.44 1.15
N HIS A 98 3.87 12.30 0.54
CA HIS A 98 3.44 11.10 1.25
C HIS A 98 4.03 9.82 0.65
N ILE A 99 4.41 8.90 1.54
CA ILE A 99 4.77 7.53 1.17
C ILE A 99 3.75 6.58 1.79
N LEU A 100 3.28 5.63 1.01
CA LEU A 100 2.28 4.67 1.39
C LEU A 100 2.84 3.25 1.22
N SER A 101 2.45 2.31 2.06
CA SER A 101 2.66 0.89 1.80
C SER A 101 1.45 0.04 2.14
N VAL A 102 1.28 -1.03 1.36
CA VAL A 102 0.28 -2.07 1.63
C VAL A 102 1.00 -3.35 2.03
N CYS A 103 0.42 -4.11 2.98
CA CYS A 103 0.90 -5.45 3.32
C CYS A 103 2.38 -5.45 3.72
N THR A 104 3.18 -6.36 3.17
CA THR A 104 4.62 -6.50 3.39
C THR A 104 5.46 -5.40 2.72
N GLY A 105 4.87 -4.47 1.97
CA GLY A 105 5.58 -3.28 1.47
C GLY A 105 6.17 -2.42 2.59
N ALA A 106 5.63 -2.53 3.81
CA ALA A 106 6.19 -1.92 5.02
C ALA A 106 7.64 -2.35 5.30
N PHE A 107 8.06 -3.56 4.90
CA PHE A 107 9.44 -4.03 5.08
C PHE A 107 10.42 -3.31 4.14
N ILE A 108 9.98 -2.97 2.93
CA ILE A 108 10.75 -2.14 2.01
C ILE A 108 10.86 -0.72 2.57
N LEU A 109 9.77 -0.16 3.12
CA LEU A 109 9.83 1.15 3.78
C LEU A 109 10.78 1.15 5.00
N GLN A 110 10.77 0.09 5.80
CA GLN A 110 11.70 -0.07 6.91
C GLN A 110 13.16 -0.15 6.42
N ALA A 111 13.44 -0.91 5.36
CA ALA A 111 14.77 -0.98 4.76
C ALA A 111 15.23 0.37 4.17
N ALA A 112 14.29 1.17 3.66
CA ALA A 112 14.54 2.54 3.21
C ALA A 112 14.71 3.56 4.36
N GLY A 113 14.63 3.10 5.62
CA GLY A 113 14.78 3.95 6.82
C GLY A 113 13.56 4.81 7.13
N LEU A 114 12.41 4.52 6.51
CA LEU A 114 11.23 5.40 6.56
C LEU A 114 10.32 5.14 7.76
N LEU A 115 10.43 3.98 8.42
CA LEU A 115 9.59 3.62 9.58
C LEU A 115 10.29 3.81 10.94
N HIS A 116 11.56 4.23 10.96
CA HIS A 116 12.27 4.46 12.23
C HIS A 116 11.63 5.61 13.03
N GLY A 117 11.31 5.33 14.30
CA GLY A 117 10.60 6.23 15.21
C GLY A 117 9.10 6.36 14.92
N ARG A 118 8.51 5.53 14.06
CA ARG A 118 7.10 5.68 13.61
C ARG A 118 6.19 4.54 14.06
N ARG A 119 4.90 4.85 14.14
CA ARG A 119 3.80 3.88 14.16
C ARG A 119 3.52 3.34 12.77
N ALA A 120 3.40 2.02 12.63
CA ALA A 120 3.09 1.37 11.36
C ALA A 120 2.32 0.06 11.55
N THR A 121 1.62 -0.40 10.51
CA THR A 121 1.00 -1.73 10.42
C THR A 121 1.55 -2.48 9.20
N THR A 122 1.26 -3.76 9.09
CA THR A 122 1.59 -4.61 7.93
C THR A 122 0.59 -5.76 7.83
N HIS A 123 0.80 -6.69 6.91
CA HIS A 123 0.01 -7.92 6.85
C HIS A 123 0.04 -8.66 8.21
N TRP A 124 -1.11 -9.16 8.66
CA TRP A 124 -1.26 -9.74 10.01
C TRP A 124 -0.21 -10.83 10.34
N LYS A 125 0.09 -11.71 9.39
CA LYS A 125 1.13 -12.77 9.54
C LYS A 125 2.55 -12.22 9.75
N ALA A 126 2.79 -10.95 9.44
CA ALA A 126 4.10 -10.32 9.49
C ALA A 126 4.23 -9.25 10.59
N LEU A 127 3.19 -9.06 11.42
CA LEU A 127 3.20 -8.07 12.50
C LEU A 127 4.33 -8.34 13.50
N GLU A 128 4.48 -9.57 13.97
CA GLU A 128 5.57 -9.96 14.89
C GLU A 128 6.95 -9.73 14.27
N ARG A 129 7.11 -10.07 12.98
CA ARG A 129 8.36 -9.85 12.25
C ARG A 129 8.68 -8.36 12.12
N LEU A 130 7.68 -7.51 11.90
CA LEU A 130 7.87 -6.05 11.86
C LEU A 130 8.21 -5.51 13.26
N ALA A 131 7.56 -6.01 14.31
CA ALA A 131 7.80 -5.60 15.70
C ALA A 131 9.20 -5.98 16.21
N ALA A 132 9.79 -7.04 15.63
CA ALA A 132 11.17 -7.43 15.91
C ALA A 132 12.21 -6.49 15.27
N LEU A 133 11.82 -5.60 14.35
CA LEU A 133 12.72 -4.64 13.73
C LEU A 133 12.87 -3.37 14.59
N PRO A 134 14.07 -2.78 14.66
CA PRO A 134 14.33 -1.66 15.55
C PRO A 134 13.60 -0.39 15.08
N GLY A 135 12.98 0.30 16.04
CA GLY A 135 12.44 1.63 15.85
C GLY A 135 11.05 1.69 15.21
N VAL A 136 10.32 0.58 15.08
CA VAL A 136 8.93 0.62 14.61
C VAL A 136 7.98 0.30 15.76
N THR A 137 6.98 1.15 15.97
CA THR A 137 5.87 0.85 16.89
C THR A 137 4.74 0.20 16.09
N VAL A 138 4.61 -1.12 16.18
CA VAL A 138 3.60 -1.86 15.42
C VAL A 138 2.20 -1.62 15.99
N ALA A 139 1.23 -1.34 15.12
CA ALA A 139 -0.19 -1.23 15.46
C ALA A 139 -1.00 -2.29 14.70
N GLU A 140 -1.90 -2.98 15.41
CA GLU A 140 -2.83 -3.96 14.83
C GLU A 140 -4.08 -3.29 14.25
N GLU A 141 -3.87 -2.40 13.30
CA GLU A 141 -4.91 -1.58 12.66
C GLU A 141 -4.97 -1.86 11.16
N ARG A 142 -6.14 -1.63 10.54
CA ARG A 142 -6.34 -1.85 9.10
C ARG A 142 -5.47 -0.93 8.25
N HIS A 143 -5.33 0.33 8.66
CA HIS A 143 -4.35 1.27 8.14
C HIS A 143 -3.93 2.26 9.24
N VAL A 144 -2.71 2.77 9.14
CA VAL A 144 -2.08 3.68 10.09
C VAL A 144 -1.49 4.86 9.32
N ARG A 145 -1.74 6.07 9.80
CA ARG A 145 -1.04 7.29 9.38
C ARG A 145 -0.12 7.75 10.49
N ASP A 146 1.16 7.96 10.17
CA ASP A 146 2.13 8.64 11.05
C ASP A 146 2.90 9.71 10.26
N GLY A 147 2.45 10.96 10.40
CA GLY A 147 2.98 12.10 9.67
C GLY A 147 2.78 11.96 8.16
N THR A 148 3.90 11.85 7.42
CA THR A 148 3.91 11.69 5.97
C THR A 148 3.85 10.24 5.51
N VAL A 149 3.97 9.27 6.41
CA VAL A 149 3.99 7.85 6.08
C VAL A 149 2.64 7.21 6.40
N TRP A 150 2.11 6.43 5.46
CA TRP A 150 0.92 5.62 5.66
C TRP A 150 1.23 4.15 5.42
N THR A 151 0.66 3.28 6.23
CA THR A 151 0.82 1.82 6.09
C THR A 151 -0.53 1.14 6.24
N SER A 152 -0.76 0.02 5.58
CA SER A 152 -1.96 -0.80 5.77
C SER A 152 -1.65 -2.26 5.97
N ALA A 153 -2.66 -2.97 6.46
CA ALA A 153 -2.70 -4.42 6.43
C ALA A 153 -2.71 -4.93 4.97
N GLY A 154 -2.94 -6.24 4.79
CA GLY A 154 -2.83 -6.89 3.50
C GLY A 154 -4.00 -6.67 2.54
N VAL A 155 -3.69 -6.81 1.25
CA VAL A 155 -4.62 -7.15 0.16
C VAL A 155 -5.72 -6.11 -0.01
N SER A 156 -6.90 -6.32 0.59
CA SER A 156 -8.03 -5.39 0.44
C SER A 156 -7.86 -4.10 1.24
N ALA A 157 -7.05 -4.11 2.31
CA ALA A 157 -6.84 -2.93 3.13
C ALA A 157 -6.16 -1.78 2.38
N GLY A 158 -5.49 -2.07 1.25
CA GLY A 158 -4.92 -1.04 0.38
C GLY A 158 -5.98 -0.13 -0.23
N MET A 159 -7.18 -0.63 -0.54
CA MET A 159 -8.27 0.20 -1.09
C MET A 159 -8.79 1.18 -0.05
N ASP A 160 -9.03 0.70 1.19
CA ASP A 160 -9.44 1.55 2.32
C ASP A 160 -8.38 2.57 2.68
N LEU A 161 -7.10 2.17 2.67
CA LEU A 161 -5.98 3.07 2.86
C LEU A 161 -6.01 4.21 1.83
N THR A 162 -6.20 3.89 0.55
CA THR A 162 -6.21 4.91 -0.50
C THR A 162 -7.40 5.85 -0.37
N LEU A 163 -8.59 5.37 0.01
CA LEU A 163 -9.74 6.25 0.29
C LEU A 163 -9.48 7.17 1.50
N ALA A 164 -8.93 6.63 2.59
CA ALA A 164 -8.55 7.42 3.75
C ALA A 164 -7.48 8.48 3.42
N PHE A 165 -6.53 8.12 2.55
CA PHE A 165 -5.51 9.01 2.04
C PHE A 165 -6.10 10.13 1.17
N ILE A 166 -7.00 9.80 0.23
CA ILE A 166 -7.71 10.78 -0.61
C ILE A 166 -8.50 11.75 0.28
N ALA A 167 -9.20 11.25 1.29
CA ALA A 167 -9.96 12.09 2.21
C ALA A 167 -9.06 13.08 2.96
N ALA A 168 -7.85 12.65 3.35
CA ALA A 168 -6.88 13.50 4.02
C ALA A 168 -6.26 14.56 3.08
N GLU A 169 -5.98 14.21 1.82
CA GLU A 169 -5.29 15.11 0.88
C GLU A 169 -6.22 16.01 0.06
N ALA A 170 -7.44 15.56 -0.24
CA ALA A 170 -8.39 16.26 -1.11
C ALA A 170 -9.77 16.47 -0.48
N GLY A 171 -9.95 16.07 0.77
CA GLY A 171 -11.20 16.22 1.51
C GLY A 171 -12.18 15.07 1.33
N ALA A 172 -13.13 14.98 2.26
CA ALA A 172 -14.10 13.89 2.32
C ALA A 172 -14.97 13.77 1.06
N GLU A 173 -15.32 14.88 0.40
CA GLU A 173 -16.12 14.88 -0.84
C GLU A 173 -15.40 14.19 -2.00
N ALA A 174 -14.08 14.38 -2.14
CA ALA A 174 -13.29 13.70 -3.16
C ALA A 174 -13.27 12.19 -2.92
N ALA A 175 -13.01 11.76 -1.68
CA ALA A 175 -13.04 10.35 -1.31
C ALA A 175 -14.44 9.74 -1.48
N SER A 176 -15.50 10.48 -1.13
CA SER A 176 -16.90 10.08 -1.33
C SER A 176 -17.21 9.86 -2.82
N THR A 177 -16.77 10.78 -3.68
CA THR A 177 -16.94 10.67 -5.14
C THR A 177 -16.24 9.44 -5.69
N VAL A 178 -15.00 9.16 -5.25
CA VAL A 178 -14.26 7.96 -5.64
C VAL A 178 -14.98 6.71 -5.17
N GLN A 179 -15.34 6.66 -3.89
CA GLN A 179 -16.04 5.52 -3.29
C GLN A 179 -17.36 5.22 -4.01
N TYR A 180 -18.14 6.25 -4.34
CA TYR A 180 -19.40 6.11 -5.07
C TYR A 180 -19.20 5.55 -6.48
N ASN A 181 -18.27 6.11 -7.26
CA ASN A 181 -18.03 5.66 -8.64
C ASN A 181 -17.35 4.28 -8.70
N ALA A 182 -16.64 3.89 -7.64
CA ALA A 182 -16.10 2.54 -7.48
C ALA A 182 -17.14 1.50 -7.04
N GLU A 183 -18.34 1.96 -6.64
CA GLU A 183 -19.31 1.15 -5.87
C GLU A 183 -18.65 0.43 -4.68
N TYR A 184 -17.65 1.08 -4.05
CA TYR A 184 -16.86 0.47 -2.98
C TYR A 184 -17.59 0.57 -1.64
N PHE A 185 -18.61 -0.27 -1.52
CA PHE A 185 -19.39 -0.52 -0.32
C PHE A 185 -19.40 -2.05 -0.10
N PRO A 186 -18.27 -2.64 0.34
CA PRO A 186 -18.15 -4.09 0.40
C PRO A 186 -19.23 -4.68 1.29
N ASP A 187 -19.78 -5.83 0.87
CA ASP A 187 -20.71 -6.60 1.69
C ASP A 187 -20.04 -6.95 3.03
N GLY A 188 -20.67 -6.55 4.14
CA GLY A 188 -20.17 -6.78 5.49
C GLY A 188 -20.23 -8.25 5.94
N ARG A 189 -20.74 -9.15 5.09
CA ARG A 189 -20.84 -10.58 5.38
C ARG A 189 -19.47 -11.22 5.64
N VAL A 190 -19.36 -11.89 6.79
CA VAL A 190 -18.17 -12.66 7.18
C VAL A 190 -18.42 -14.14 6.93
N TYR A 191 -17.60 -14.77 6.09
CA TYR A 191 -17.72 -16.19 5.77
C TYR A 191 -16.89 -17.06 6.73
N GLY A 192 -17.51 -18.12 7.25
CA GLY A 192 -16.84 -19.10 8.13
C GLY A 192 -16.31 -18.50 9.43
N THR A 193 -15.31 -19.14 10.03
CA THR A 193 -14.79 -18.80 11.37
C THR A 193 -13.31 -18.40 11.39
N ALA A 194 -12.64 -18.30 10.23
CA ALA A 194 -11.21 -18.02 10.16
C ALA A 194 -10.79 -16.69 10.82
N HIS A 195 -11.68 -15.70 10.84
CA HIS A 195 -11.50 -14.41 11.53
C HIS A 195 -11.36 -14.54 13.07
N ARG A 196 -11.72 -15.70 13.64
CA ARG A 196 -11.68 -16.00 15.08
C ARG A 196 -10.47 -16.84 15.49
N ALA A 197 -9.61 -17.24 14.55
CA ALA A 197 -8.41 -17.99 14.88
C ALA A 197 -7.53 -17.19 15.85
N ASP A 198 -6.80 -17.85 16.75
CA ASP A 198 -5.93 -17.16 17.71
C ASP A 198 -4.85 -16.31 17.03
N ALA A 199 -4.40 -16.76 15.85
CA ALA A 199 -3.43 -16.06 15.02
C ALA A 199 -4.04 -14.87 14.23
N ALA A 200 -5.35 -14.67 14.25
CA ALA A 200 -6.00 -13.54 13.60
C ALA A 200 -5.64 -12.23 14.31
N SER A 201 -5.41 -11.16 13.54
CA SER A 201 -5.18 -9.83 14.11
C SER A 201 -6.38 -9.36 14.92
N ALA A 202 -6.14 -8.52 15.92
CA ALA A 202 -7.15 -7.92 16.77
C ALA A 202 -8.34 -7.34 15.98
N TYR A 203 -8.09 -6.64 14.87
CA TYR A 203 -9.16 -6.03 14.07
C TYR A 203 -10.01 -7.05 13.27
N PHE A 204 -9.54 -8.27 13.04
CA PHE A 204 -10.39 -9.35 12.49
C PHE A 204 -11.37 -9.86 13.54
N ARG A 205 -10.90 -10.00 14.78
CA ARG A 205 -11.69 -10.52 15.90
C ARG A 205 -12.82 -9.58 16.33
N SER A 206 -12.71 -8.28 16.01
CA SER A 206 -13.75 -7.29 16.25
C SER A 206 -14.86 -7.26 15.17
N LEU A 207 -14.75 -8.03 14.08
CA LEU A 207 -15.79 -8.09 13.05
C LEU A 207 -17.02 -8.83 13.59
N ALA A 208 -18.18 -8.17 13.56
CA ALA A 208 -19.44 -8.79 13.99
C ALA A 208 -19.89 -9.87 12.98
N PRO A 209 -20.43 -11.01 13.44
CA PRO A 209 -21.04 -11.98 12.54
C PRO A 209 -22.28 -11.36 11.86
N SER A 210 -22.43 -11.62 10.56
CA SER A 210 -23.70 -11.38 9.88
C SER A 210 -24.75 -12.34 10.43
N THR A 211 -25.85 -11.80 10.98
CA THR A 211 -27.06 -12.56 11.33
C THR A 211 -27.78 -13.07 10.09
#